data_AF-A0A7X7PXI1-F1
#
_entry.id   AF-A0A7X7PXI1-F1
#
_cell.length_a   1.000
_cell.length_b   1.000
_cell.length_c   1.000
_cell.angle_alpha   90.00
_cell.angle_beta   90.00
_cell.angle_gamma   90.00
#
_symmetry.space_group_name_H-M   'P 1'
#
loop_
_entity.id
_entity.type
_entity.pdbx_description
1 polymer ?
#
loop_
_entity_poly.entity_id
_entity_poly.type
_entity_poly.pdbx_seq_one_letter_code
_entity_poly.pdbx_strand_id
1 'polypeptide(L)'
;EALALSSAEMEARKVAGAIRTDLILSGEIMAIALATVAERPLAIQAGALVIVALALTIAVYGVVGLIVKMDDIGVHLAERSSEVTSALGRGLVKAMPHLLKALSFIGTVAMLWVGGGIIVHGLEAFGSSAIPHILEMLSHVTERIPGIGAVTGWLTFALGAAVVGLVIGGAIVAITHAMMKRKH
;
A
#
# COMPACT_ATOMS: atom_id res chain seq x y z
N GLU A 1 -2.46 17.61 -34.08
CA GLU A 1 -2.69 16.16 -34.22
C GLU A 1 -1.57 15.46 -33.48
N ALA A 2 -1.84 15.07 -32.23
CA ALA A 2 -0.84 14.62 -31.29
C ALA A 2 -0.37 13.20 -31.67
N LEU A 3 0.91 13.10 -31.99
CA LEU A 3 1.63 11.86 -32.28
C LEU A 3 1.28 10.79 -31.24
N ALA A 4 0.67 9.70 -31.71
CA ALA A 4 0.54 8.48 -30.93
C ALA A 4 1.94 8.05 -30.47
N LEU A 5 2.11 7.93 -29.15
CA LEU A 5 3.36 7.43 -28.56
C LEU A 5 3.73 6.11 -29.22
N SER A 6 5.00 5.92 -29.57
CA SER A 6 5.49 4.62 -30.02
C SER A 6 5.27 3.57 -28.91
N SER A 7 5.15 2.30 -29.29
CA SER A 7 4.98 1.19 -28.35
C SER A 7 6.08 1.18 -27.27
N ALA A 8 7.32 1.48 -27.66
CA ALA A 8 8.48 1.57 -26.76
C ALA A 8 8.36 2.71 -25.74
N GLU A 9 7.86 3.88 -26.15
CA GLU A 9 7.67 5.02 -25.23
C GLU A 9 6.57 4.75 -24.20
N MET A 10 5.50 4.05 -24.60
CA MET A 10 4.45 3.64 -23.66
C MET A 10 4.95 2.61 -22.66
N GLU A 11 5.72 1.63 -23.12
CA GLU A 11 6.34 0.62 -22.25
C GLU A 11 7.31 1.26 -21.25
N ALA A 12 8.21 2.11 -21.72
CA ALA A 12 9.16 2.83 -20.87
C ALA A 12 8.45 3.66 -19.79
N ARG A 13 7.34 4.33 -20.12
CA ARG A 13 6.53 5.08 -19.13
C ARG A 13 5.91 4.16 -18.08
N LYS A 14 5.39 2.99 -18.48
CA LYS A 14 4.82 2.01 -17.53
C LYS A 14 5.89 1.45 -16.60
N VAL A 15 7.04 1.07 -17.15
CA VAL A 15 8.18 0.55 -16.38
C VAL A 15 8.70 1.62 -15.40
N ALA A 16 8.89 2.85 -15.85
CA ALA A 16 9.32 3.95 -14.99
C ALA A 16 8.31 4.25 -13.87
N GLY A 17 7.01 4.18 -14.17
CA GLY A 17 5.95 4.32 -13.17
C GLY A 17 6.00 3.21 -12.12
N ALA A 18 6.14 1.95 -12.56
CA ALA A 18 6.23 0.79 -11.67
C ALA A 18 7.46 0.89 -10.74
N ILE A 19 8.63 1.25 -11.27
CA ILE A 19 9.85 1.41 -10.46
C ILE A 19 9.67 2.49 -9.39
N ARG A 20 9.06 3.64 -9.73
CA ARG A 20 8.82 4.71 -8.75
C ARG A 20 7.91 4.25 -7.62
N THR A 21 6.80 3.59 -7.95
CA THR A 21 5.86 3.10 -6.95
C THR A 21 6.50 2.04 -6.06
N ASP A 22 7.26 1.11 -6.63
CA ASP A 22 7.97 0.07 -5.88
C ASP A 22 9.05 0.65 -4.96
N LEU A 23 9.81 1.66 -5.41
CA LEU A 23 10.82 2.34 -4.60
C LEU A 23 10.19 3.10 -3.41
N ILE A 24 9.05 3.76 -3.63
CA ILE A 24 8.33 4.44 -2.55
C ILE A 24 7.82 3.42 -1.54
N LEU A 25 7.18 2.34 -2.01
CA LEU A 25 6.56 1.34 -1.16
C LEU A 25 7.61 0.53 -0.37
N SER A 26 8.69 0.11 -1.01
CA SER A 26 9.80 -0.58 -0.34
C SER A 26 10.54 0.34 0.63
N GLY A 27 10.70 1.63 0.29
CA GLY A 27 11.26 2.64 1.19
C GLY A 27 10.40 2.88 2.43
N GLU A 28 9.08 2.93 2.27
CA GLU A 28 8.12 3.05 3.37
C GLU A 28 8.21 1.88 4.36
N ILE A 29 8.18 0.65 3.82
CA ILE A 29 8.36 -0.57 4.61
C ILE A 29 9.70 -0.54 5.38
N MET A 30 10.78 -0.11 4.72
CA MET A 30 12.09 -0.02 5.34
C MET A 30 12.15 1.03 6.45
N ALA A 31 11.51 2.18 6.25
CA ALA A 31 11.42 3.23 7.26
C ALA A 31 10.66 2.76 8.50
N ILE A 32 9.55 2.04 8.31
CA ILE A 32 8.78 1.45 9.41
C ILE A 32 9.61 0.40 10.14
N ALA A 33 10.26 -0.50 9.41
CA ALA A 33 11.14 -1.51 10.00
C ALA A 33 12.26 -0.86 10.82
N LEU A 34 12.90 0.18 10.27
CA LEU A 34 13.96 0.92 10.97
C LEU A 34 13.43 1.60 12.23
N ALA A 35 12.25 2.22 12.18
CA ALA A 35 11.64 2.87 13.34
C ALA A 35 11.46 1.90 14.51
N THR A 36 11.08 0.63 14.25
CA THR A 36 10.90 -0.37 15.32
C THR A 36 12.19 -0.78 16.04
N VAL A 37 13.35 -0.57 15.40
CA VAL A 37 14.66 -0.96 15.95
C VAL A 37 15.62 0.22 16.09
N ALA A 38 15.13 1.45 15.99
CA ALA A 38 15.94 2.67 15.92
C ALA A 38 16.84 2.87 17.16
N GLU A 39 16.44 2.36 18.32
CA GLU A 39 17.20 2.46 19.57
C GLU A 39 18.24 1.34 19.76
N ARG A 40 18.33 0.39 18.82
CA ARG A 40 19.25 -0.75 18.90
C ARG A 40 20.61 -0.40 18.27
N PRO A 41 21.72 -1.09 18.63
CA PRO A 41 23.00 -0.91 17.96
C PRO A 41 22.92 -1.12 16.44
N LEU A 42 23.75 -0.40 15.67
CA LEU A 42 23.73 -0.43 14.20
C LEU A 42 23.78 -1.84 13.59
N ALA A 43 24.52 -2.76 14.20
CA ALA A 43 24.59 -4.15 13.74
C ALA A 43 23.23 -4.86 13.79
N ILE A 44 22.43 -4.60 14.84
CA ILE A 44 21.08 -5.16 14.97
C ILE A 44 20.14 -4.51 13.97
N GLN A 45 20.22 -3.19 13.79
CA GLN A 45 19.40 -2.48 12.80
C GLN A 45 19.67 -3.03 11.39
N ALA A 46 20.94 -3.09 10.98
CA ALA A 46 21.33 -3.61 9.66
C ALA A 46 20.86 -5.06 9.45
N GLY A 47 21.06 -5.93 10.44
CA GLY A 47 20.58 -7.32 10.38
C GLY A 47 19.06 -7.42 10.24
N ALA A 48 18.32 -6.63 11.04
CA ALA A 48 16.86 -6.60 10.98
C ALA A 48 16.35 -6.10 9.61
N LEU A 49 16.92 -5.02 9.07
CA LEU A 49 16.53 -4.48 7.78
C LEU A 49 16.79 -5.46 6.63
N VAL A 50 17.93 -6.18 6.65
CA VAL A 50 18.22 -7.22 5.64
C VAL A 50 17.19 -8.35 5.71
N ILE A 51 16.87 -8.83 6.92
CA ILE A 51 15.88 -9.90 7.11
C ILE A 51 14.51 -9.43 6.60
N VAL A 52 14.07 -8.23 6.99
CA VAL A 52 12.78 -7.68 6.57
C VAL A 52 12.75 -7.48 5.04
N ALA A 53 13.82 -6.95 4.45
CA ALA A 53 13.93 -6.77 3.01
C ALA A 53 13.71 -8.08 2.26
N LEU A 54 14.42 -9.14 2.66
CA LEU A 54 14.33 -10.45 2.02
C LEU A 54 12.97 -11.11 2.27
N ALA A 55 12.51 -11.10 3.52
CA ALA A 55 11.25 -11.73 3.90
C ALA A 55 10.07 -11.10 3.17
N LEU A 56 9.98 -9.76 3.11
CA LEU A 56 8.89 -9.08 2.44
C LEU A 56 9.01 -9.14 0.93
N THR A 57 10.22 -9.13 0.36
CA THR A 57 10.40 -9.40 -1.08
C THR A 57 9.82 -10.76 -1.44
N ILE A 58 10.21 -11.82 -0.71
CA ILE A 58 9.72 -13.18 -0.98
C ILE A 58 8.20 -13.27 -0.74
N ALA A 59 7.71 -12.73 0.37
CA ALA A 59 6.30 -12.83 0.73
C ALA A 59 5.41 -12.07 -0.26
N VAL A 60 5.71 -10.80 -0.54
CA VAL A 60 4.88 -9.94 -1.39
C VAL A 60 4.94 -10.43 -2.84
N TYR A 61 6.13 -10.62 -3.41
CA TYR A 61 6.25 -11.10 -4.79
C TYR A 61 5.78 -12.54 -4.94
N GLY A 62 5.92 -13.38 -3.92
CA GLY A 62 5.37 -14.74 -3.91
C GLY A 62 3.84 -14.74 -3.96
N VAL A 63 3.18 -13.92 -3.14
CA VAL A 63 1.72 -13.79 -3.15
C VAL A 63 1.23 -13.19 -4.48
N VAL A 64 1.86 -12.13 -4.97
CA VAL A 64 1.50 -11.52 -6.26
C VAL A 64 1.69 -12.53 -7.40
N GLY A 65 2.81 -13.27 -7.40
CA GLY A 65 3.08 -14.31 -8.38
C GLY A 65 2.04 -15.43 -8.34
N LEU A 66 1.60 -15.84 -7.15
CA LEU A 66 0.52 -16.83 -7.01
C LEU A 66 -0.80 -16.29 -7.56
N ILE A 67 -1.15 -15.03 -7.26
CA ILE A 67 -2.36 -14.38 -7.76
C ILE A 67 -2.36 -14.34 -9.29
N VAL A 68 -1.25 -13.94 -9.92
CA VAL A 68 -1.13 -13.91 -11.39
C VAL A 68 -1.19 -15.33 -11.96
N LYS A 69 -0.55 -16.30 -11.30
CA LYS A 69 -0.57 -17.70 -11.73
C LYS A 69 -1.97 -18.31 -11.69
N MET A 70 -2.82 -17.89 -10.75
CA MET A 70 -4.22 -18.34 -10.70
C MET A 70 -5.01 -17.92 -11.95
N ASP A 71 -4.66 -16.79 -12.58
CA ASP A 71 -5.30 -16.36 -13.83
C ASP A 71 -4.92 -17.29 -15.00
N ASP A 72 -3.63 -17.57 -15.17
CA ASP A 72 -3.13 -18.54 -16.17
C ASP A 72 -3.77 -19.93 -15.98
N ILE A 73 -3.83 -20.40 -14.74
CA ILE A 73 -4.47 -21.68 -14.40
C ILE A 73 -5.96 -21.63 -14.73
N GLY A 74 -6.64 -20.51 -14.48
CA GLY A 74 -8.04 -20.30 -14.81
C GLY A 74 -8.32 -20.46 -16.30
N VAL A 75 -7.51 -19.84 -17.15
CA VAL A 75 -7.62 -19.96 -18.61
C VAL A 75 -7.38 -21.41 -19.04
N HIS A 76 -6.30 -22.03 -18.58
CA HIS A 76 -5.99 -23.43 -18.91
C HIS A 76 -7.08 -24.41 -18.47
N LEU A 77 -7.74 -24.13 -17.36
CA LEU A 77 -8.83 -24.96 -16.84
C LEU A 77 -10.13 -24.75 -17.65
N ALA A 78 -10.35 -23.54 -18.17
CA ALA A 78 -11.51 -23.18 -19.00
C ALA A 78 -11.52 -23.93 -20.34
N GLU A 79 -10.36 -24.27 -20.89
CA GLU A 79 -10.20 -24.99 -22.17
C GLU A 79 -10.34 -26.51 -22.05
N ARG A 80 -10.53 -27.06 -20.83
CA ARG A 80 -10.70 -28.51 -20.62
C ARG A 80 -12.07 -29.01 -21.11
N SER A 81 -12.11 -30.26 -21.56
CA SER A 81 -13.32 -30.92 -22.07
C SER A 81 -14.37 -31.25 -21.00
N SER A 82 -13.97 -31.36 -19.74
CA SER A 82 -14.89 -31.58 -18.61
C SER A 82 -15.69 -30.31 -18.33
N GLU A 83 -17.03 -30.39 -18.37
CA GLU A 83 -17.91 -29.24 -18.14
C GLU A 83 -17.69 -28.60 -16.76
N VAL A 84 -17.50 -29.42 -15.72
CA VAL A 84 -17.27 -28.95 -14.34
C VAL A 84 -15.94 -28.21 -14.25
N THR A 85 -14.90 -28.79 -14.84
CA THR A 85 -13.54 -28.22 -14.85
C THR A 85 -13.51 -26.90 -15.63
N SER A 86 -14.13 -26.90 -16.81
CA SER A 86 -14.27 -25.72 -17.67
C SER A 86 -15.10 -24.61 -17.01
N ALA A 87 -16.15 -24.97 -16.26
CA ALA A 87 -16.94 -24.00 -15.49
C ALA A 87 -16.14 -23.35 -14.36
N LEU A 88 -15.34 -24.13 -13.61
CA LEU A 88 -14.43 -23.61 -12.59
C LEU A 88 -13.39 -22.67 -13.19
N GLY A 89 -12.77 -23.04 -14.32
CA GLY A 89 -11.79 -22.19 -15.01
C GLY A 89 -12.36 -20.84 -15.43
N ARG A 90 -13.53 -20.85 -16.07
CA ARG A 90 -14.26 -19.61 -16.41
C ARG A 90 -14.62 -18.78 -15.18
N GLY A 91 -14.95 -19.44 -14.06
CA GLY A 91 -15.21 -18.78 -12.78
C GLY A 91 -13.98 -18.01 -12.28
N LEU A 92 -12.80 -18.65 -12.29
CA LEU A 92 -11.54 -18.03 -11.87
C LEU A 92 -11.20 -16.79 -12.72
N VAL A 93 -11.24 -16.91 -14.05
CA VAL A 93 -10.92 -15.80 -14.97
C VAL A 93 -11.90 -14.63 -14.79
N LYS A 94 -13.20 -14.91 -14.59
CA LYS A 94 -14.20 -13.85 -14.34
C LYS A 94 -14.02 -13.17 -12.98
N ALA A 95 -13.52 -13.90 -11.98
CA ALA A 95 -13.24 -13.34 -10.66
C ALA A 95 -11.97 -12.46 -10.66
N MET A 96 -11.00 -12.71 -11.55
CA MET A 96 -9.70 -12.04 -11.53
C MET A 96 -9.78 -10.49 -11.62
N PRO A 97 -10.59 -9.87 -12.50
CA PRO A 97 -10.73 -8.41 -12.52
C PRO A 97 -11.32 -7.84 -11.22
N HIS A 98 -12.18 -8.59 -10.53
CA HIS A 98 -12.78 -8.17 -9.27
C HIS A 98 -11.77 -8.25 -8.13
N LEU A 99 -10.97 -9.32 -8.11
CA LEU A 99 -9.85 -9.48 -7.18
C LEU A 99 -8.85 -8.32 -7.33
N LEU A 100 -8.41 -8.02 -8.56
CA LEU A 100 -7.45 -6.93 -8.81
C LEU A 100 -8.01 -5.56 -8.43
N LYS A 101 -9.31 -5.29 -8.69
CA LYS A 101 -9.98 -4.07 -8.24
C LYS A 101 -10.04 -3.96 -6.71
N ALA A 102 -10.40 -5.06 -6.03
CA ALA A 102 -10.44 -5.10 -4.57
C ALA A 102 -9.05 -4.86 -3.97
N LEU A 103 -8.02 -5.52 -4.50
CA LEU A 103 -6.63 -5.31 -4.08
C LEU A 103 -6.17 -3.87 -4.31
N SER A 104 -6.54 -3.25 -5.43
CA SER A 104 -6.23 -1.84 -5.70
C SER A 104 -6.90 -0.90 -4.70
N PHE A 105 -8.16 -1.16 -4.34
CA PHE A 105 -8.88 -0.35 -3.35
C PHE A 105 -8.28 -0.51 -1.96
N ILE A 106 -8.08 -1.75 -1.52
CA ILE A 106 -7.46 -2.08 -0.23
C ILE A 106 -6.05 -1.47 -0.16
N GLY A 107 -5.25 -1.62 -1.21
CA GLY A 107 -3.90 -1.06 -1.31
C GLY A 107 -3.91 0.46 -1.21
N THR A 108 -4.89 1.14 -1.81
CA THR A 108 -5.03 2.60 -1.70
C THR A 108 -5.34 3.03 -0.26
N VAL A 109 -6.30 2.36 0.39
CA VAL A 109 -6.65 2.64 1.79
C VAL A 109 -5.44 2.36 2.71
N ALA A 110 -4.73 1.27 2.46
CA ALA A 110 -3.52 0.92 3.20
C ALA A 110 -2.44 2.00 3.04
N MET A 111 -2.13 2.45 1.82
CA MET A 111 -1.13 3.51 1.59
C MET A 111 -1.52 4.83 2.27
N LEU A 112 -2.80 5.20 2.26
CA LEU A 112 -3.27 6.41 2.97
C LEU A 112 -3.05 6.30 4.47
N TRP A 113 -3.37 5.14 5.04
CA TRP A 113 -3.13 4.88 6.45
C TRP A 113 -1.64 4.89 6.79
N VAL A 114 -0.82 4.08 6.10
CA VAL A 114 0.59 3.92 6.43
C VAL A 114 1.36 5.23 6.22
N GLY A 115 1.17 5.90 5.08
CA GLY A 115 1.80 7.20 4.82
C GLY A 115 1.31 8.30 5.77
N GLY A 116 0.01 8.31 6.09
CA GLY A 116 -0.55 9.21 7.10
C GLY A 116 0.04 8.96 8.50
N GLY A 117 0.26 7.70 8.87
CA GLY A 117 0.92 7.30 10.10
C GLY A 117 2.35 7.79 10.18
N ILE A 118 3.12 7.68 9.09
CA ILE A 118 4.49 8.23 9.01
C ILE A 118 4.48 9.74 9.23
N ILE A 119 3.52 10.45 8.64
CA ILE A 119 3.40 11.90 8.83
C ILE A 119 3.04 12.24 10.27
N VAL A 120 2.09 11.54 10.89
CA VAL A 120 1.70 11.76 12.29
C VAL A 120 2.90 11.56 13.22
N HIS A 121 3.64 10.46 13.10
CA HIS A 121 4.85 10.24 13.90
C HIS A 121 5.94 11.29 13.60
N GLY A 122 6.09 11.69 12.33
CA GLY A 122 7.00 12.76 11.94
C GLY A 122 6.65 14.09 12.60
N LEU A 123 5.36 14.47 12.64
CA LEU A 123 4.90 15.70 13.27
C LEU A 123 5.28 15.76 14.75
N GLU A 124 5.17 14.64 15.45
CA GLU A 124 5.57 14.53 16.85
C GLU A 124 7.08 14.75 17.01
N ALA A 125 7.90 14.10 16.17
CA ALA A 125 9.35 14.28 16.16
C ALA A 125 9.79 15.72 15.83
N PHE A 126 9.01 16.44 15.02
CA PHE A 126 9.25 17.85 14.66
C PHE A 126 8.60 18.86 15.63
N GLY A 127 8.03 18.41 16.76
CA GLY A 127 7.51 19.26 17.84
C GLY A 127 6.06 19.72 17.69
N SER A 128 5.32 19.20 16.71
CA SER A 128 3.88 19.43 16.53
C SER A 128 3.07 18.26 17.09
N SER A 129 2.72 18.31 18.37
CA SER A 129 2.00 17.22 19.05
C SER A 129 0.47 17.29 18.95
N ALA A 130 -0.13 18.34 18.37
CA ALA A 130 -1.59 18.51 18.37
C ALA A 130 -2.34 17.37 17.68
N ILE A 131 -1.94 17.00 16.45
CA ILE A 131 -2.57 15.92 15.69
C ILE A 131 -2.27 14.54 16.31
N PRO A 132 -0.99 14.19 16.61
CA PRO A 132 -0.65 12.94 17.30
C PRO A 132 -1.44 12.75 18.59
N HIS A 133 -1.50 13.76 19.46
CA HIS A 133 -2.14 13.65 20.75
C HIS A 133 -3.66 13.48 20.67
N ILE A 134 -4.32 14.11 19.69
CA ILE A 134 -5.75 13.89 19.44
C ILE A 134 -6.00 12.43 19.02
N LEU A 135 -5.17 11.90 18.12
CA LEU A 135 -5.29 10.52 17.64
C LEU A 135 -5.07 9.51 18.76
N GLU A 136 -4.05 9.72 19.60
CA GLU A 136 -3.75 8.90 20.77
C GLU A 136 -4.85 8.96 21.84
N MET A 137 -5.40 10.15 22.09
CA MET A 137 -6.51 10.29 23.02
C MET A 137 -7.74 9.50 22.54
N LEU A 138 -8.05 9.58 21.24
CA LEU A 138 -9.15 8.84 20.64
C LEU A 138 -8.90 7.32 20.70
N SER A 139 -7.69 6.85 20.38
CA SER A 139 -7.36 5.43 20.49
C SER A 139 -7.51 4.94 21.93
N HIS A 140 -6.95 5.64 22.92
CA HIS A 140 -7.06 5.27 24.32
C HIS A 140 -8.49 5.26 24.87
N VAL A 141 -9.38 6.13 24.37
CA VAL A 141 -10.81 6.07 24.73
C VAL A 141 -11.43 4.77 24.21
N THR A 142 -11.13 4.39 22.97
CA THR A 142 -11.67 3.17 22.36
C THR A 142 -11.01 1.89 22.84
N GLU A 143 -9.79 1.96 23.42
CA GLU A 143 -9.10 0.82 24.04
C GLU A 143 -9.77 0.34 25.34
N ARG A 144 -10.60 1.19 25.96
CA ARG A 144 -11.30 0.85 27.20
C ARG A 144 -12.49 -0.09 26.99
N ILE A 145 -12.81 -0.44 25.73
CA ILE A 145 -13.89 -1.37 25.42
C ILE A 145 -13.49 -2.80 25.83
N PRO A 146 -14.20 -3.44 26.77
CA PRO A 146 -13.86 -4.79 27.22
C PRO A 146 -13.89 -5.81 26.08
N GLY A 147 -12.88 -6.69 26.01
CA GLY A 147 -12.81 -7.80 25.05
C GLY A 147 -12.30 -7.44 23.65
N ILE A 148 -12.46 -6.19 23.18
CA ILE A 148 -12.03 -5.76 21.83
C ILE A 148 -11.16 -4.49 21.81
N GLY A 149 -10.82 -3.94 22.98
CA GLY A 149 -10.12 -2.67 23.14
C GLY A 149 -8.87 -2.49 22.27
N ALA A 150 -7.99 -3.50 22.20
CA ALA A 150 -6.77 -3.41 21.39
C ALA A 150 -7.06 -3.24 19.89
N VAL A 151 -8.10 -3.92 19.37
CA VAL A 151 -8.49 -3.82 17.96
C VAL A 151 -9.15 -2.48 17.67
N THR A 152 -10.00 -2.00 18.57
CA THR A 152 -10.69 -0.72 18.42
C THR A 152 -9.75 0.47 18.54
N GLY A 153 -8.77 0.40 19.45
CA GLY A 153 -7.68 1.38 19.57
C GLY A 153 -6.85 1.50 18.30
N TRP A 154 -6.33 0.36 17.83
CA TRP A 154 -5.57 0.28 16.59
C TRP A 154 -6.37 0.79 15.39
N LEU A 155 -7.64 0.39 15.26
CA LEU A 155 -8.49 0.81 14.15
C LEU A 155 -8.76 2.32 14.19
N THR A 156 -8.96 2.89 15.37
CA THR A 156 -9.20 4.32 15.55
C THR A 156 -7.97 5.13 15.14
N PHE A 157 -6.78 4.71 15.60
CA PHE A 157 -5.53 5.33 15.16
C PHE A 157 -5.36 5.18 13.64
N ALA A 158 -5.62 3.99 13.10
CA ALA A 158 -5.46 3.70 11.68
C ALA A 158 -6.33 4.57 10.78
N LEU A 159 -7.61 4.69 11.11
CA LEU A 159 -8.55 5.54 10.39
C LEU A 159 -8.18 7.01 10.51
N GLY A 160 -7.79 7.46 11.69
CA GLY A 160 -7.38 8.84 11.89
C GLY A 160 -6.10 9.20 11.12
N ALA A 161 -5.10 8.31 11.13
CA ALA A 161 -3.91 8.43 10.30
C ALA A 161 -4.25 8.43 8.80
N ALA A 162 -5.17 7.57 8.35
CA ALA A 162 -5.64 7.56 6.97
C ALA A 162 -6.31 8.88 6.56
N VAL A 163 -7.08 9.51 7.46
CA VAL A 163 -7.66 10.83 7.23
C VAL A 163 -6.58 11.91 7.11
N VAL A 164 -5.58 11.90 7.98
CA VAL A 164 -4.43 12.82 7.89
C VAL A 164 -3.70 12.64 6.55
N GLY A 165 -3.40 11.39 6.19
CA GLY A 165 -2.77 11.05 4.91
C GLY A 165 -3.60 11.52 3.71
N LEU A 166 -4.92 11.35 3.76
CA LEU A 166 -5.84 11.81 2.72
C LEU A 166 -5.87 13.34 2.60
N VAL A 167 -5.93 14.06 3.72
CA VAL A 167 -5.95 15.52 3.73
C VAL A 167 -4.65 16.09 3.15
N ILE A 168 -3.51 15.58 3.60
CA ILE A 168 -2.19 16.07 3.15
C ILE A 168 -1.93 15.66 1.70
N GLY A 169 -2.15 14.39 1.37
CA GLY A 169 -2.01 13.89 0.00
C GLY A 169 -2.95 14.62 -0.97
N GLY A 170 -4.20 14.84 -0.56
CA GLY A 170 -5.18 15.61 -1.31
C GLY A 170 -4.75 17.07 -1.52
N ALA A 171 -4.21 17.72 -0.49
CA ALA A 171 -3.68 19.08 -0.61
C ALA A 171 -2.48 19.15 -1.58
N ILE A 172 -1.55 18.21 -1.50
CA ILE A 172 -0.40 18.13 -2.42
C ILE A 172 -0.89 17.95 -3.86
N VAL A 173 -1.82 17.03 -4.10
CA VAL A 173 -2.40 16.82 -5.44
C VAL A 173 -3.10 18.09 -5.93
N ALA A 174 -3.92 18.75 -5.09
CA ALA A 174 -4.60 19.98 -5.46
C ALA A 174 -3.61 21.10 -5.83
N ILE A 175 -2.55 21.30 -5.05
CA ILE A 175 -1.51 22.31 -5.30
C ILE A 175 -0.76 21.99 -6.59
N THR A 176 -0.28 20.77 -6.75
CA THR A 176 0.47 20.37 -7.96
C THR A 176 -0.36 20.49 -9.22
N HIS A 177 -1.64 20.14 -9.17
CA HIS A 177 -2.55 20.29 -10.30
C HIS A 177 -2.86 21.76 -10.61
N ALA A 178 -3.07 22.59 -9.57
CA ALA A 178 -3.26 24.03 -9.73
C ALA A 178 -2.02 24.73 -10.34
N MET A 179 -0.82 24.30 -9.95
CA MET A 179 0.44 24.81 -10.52
C MET A 179 0.62 24.41 -11.99
N MET A 180 0.29 23.16 -12.33
CA MET A 180 0.37 22.68 -13.72
C MET A 180 -0.60 23.44 -14.63
N LYS A 181 -1.82 23.72 -14.13
CA LYS A 181 -2.85 24.47 -14.86
C LYS A 181 -2.49 25.94 -15.07
N ARG A 182 -1.59 26.53 -14.28
CA ARG A 182 -1.07 27.89 -14.49
C ARG A 182 0.08 27.96 -15.52
N LYS A 183 0.66 26.81 -15.88
CA LYS A 183 1.82 26.72 -16.79
C LYS A 183 1.40 26.42 -18.25
N HIS A 184 0.13 26.13 -18.47
CA HIS A 184 -0.53 25.99 -19.77
C HIS A 184 -1.57 27.10 -19.93
#